data_AF-A0A6I4P2Q7-F1
#
_entry.id   AF-A0A6I4P2Q7-F1
#
_cell.length_a   1.000
_cell.length_b   1.000
_cell.length_c   1.000
_cell.angle_alpha   90.00
_cell.angle_beta   90.00
_cell.angle_gamma   90.00
#
_symmetry.space_group_name_H-M   'P 1'
#
loop_
_entity.id
_entity.type
_entity.pdbx_description
1 polymer ?
#
loop_
_entity_poly.entity_id
_entity_poly.type
_entity_poly.pdbx_seq_one_letter_code
_entity_poly.pdbx_strand_id
1 'polypeptide(L)'
;MSEILELVIATPTTLFFPALGLIILVWGFAPGVVVRLASLGFRRDDPRRKEMIAELYVVARWEQPIWAAQQLERSLTEGLFGRLAVWSRGRLWDRWTLTDGVAMNAEWPDTFEIPEQRHKDNVRVGDIVKLGFNSEHEGGERMWVQVTKVKGDRYWGNLDNEPVVIWGLQPGSTVRFRGKHIIALYEDEQFERATEGDSRAP
;
A
#
# COMPACT_ATOMS: atom_id res chain seq x y z
N MET A 1 -39.55 24.01 28.24
CA MET A 1 -39.01 25.25 27.61
C MET A 1 -38.57 26.27 28.65
N SER A 2 -39.28 26.40 29.78
CA SER A 2 -38.89 27.26 30.93
C SER A 2 -37.61 26.80 31.65
N GLU A 3 -37.41 25.50 31.84
CA GLU A 3 -36.24 24.95 32.57
C GLU A 3 -34.91 25.20 31.86
N ILE A 4 -34.88 25.12 30.52
CA ILE A 4 -33.68 25.42 29.72
C ILE A 4 -33.34 26.91 29.82
N LEU A 5 -34.37 27.77 29.86
CA LEU A 5 -34.19 29.21 29.97
C LEU A 5 -33.63 29.60 31.35
N GLU A 6 -34.11 29.00 32.43
CA GLU A 6 -33.57 29.23 33.77
C GLU A 6 -32.12 28.71 33.92
N LEU A 7 -31.82 27.54 33.35
CA LEU A 7 -30.46 26.97 33.37
C LEU A 7 -29.44 27.89 32.66
N VAL A 8 -29.85 28.51 31.55
CA VAL A 8 -29.01 29.46 30.78
C VAL A 8 -28.82 30.79 31.53
N ILE A 9 -29.82 31.24 32.29
CA ILE A 9 -29.75 32.49 33.07
C ILE A 9 -28.94 32.30 34.37
N ALA A 10 -29.01 31.12 34.98
CA ALA A 10 -28.32 30.78 36.23
C ALA A 10 -26.85 30.36 36.04
N THR A 11 -26.41 30.09 34.80
CA THR A 11 -25.02 29.73 34.54
C THR A 11 -24.14 30.99 34.58
N PRO A 12 -23.07 31.02 35.39
CA PRO A 12 -22.16 32.15 35.40
C PRO A 12 -21.55 32.31 34.00
N THR A 13 -21.51 33.53 33.48
CA THR A 13 -20.98 33.89 32.15
C THR A 13 -19.55 33.36 31.92
N THR A 14 -18.79 33.14 32.99
CA THR A 14 -17.46 32.52 32.98
C THR A 14 -17.44 31.07 32.50
N LEU A 15 -18.55 30.32 32.61
CA LEU A 15 -18.68 28.94 32.13
C LEU A 15 -19.42 28.83 30.80
N PHE A 16 -20.28 29.81 30.50
CA PHE A 16 -21.09 29.80 29.27
C PHE A 16 -20.24 29.90 27.99
N PHE A 17 -19.37 30.92 27.89
CA PHE A 17 -18.56 31.11 26.68
C PHE A 17 -17.55 29.98 26.43
N PRO A 18 -16.85 29.44 27.44
CA PRO A 18 -16.01 28.26 27.25
C PRO A 18 -16.79 27.02 26.80
N ALA A 19 -17.97 26.76 27.39
CA ALA A 19 -18.81 25.64 26.98
C ALA A 19 -19.31 25.78 25.54
N LEU A 20 -19.78 26.98 25.17
CA LEU A 20 -20.17 27.29 23.79
C LEU A 20 -19.00 27.14 22.81
N GLY A 21 -17.81 27.63 23.20
CA GLY A 21 -16.59 27.47 22.43
C GLY A 21 -16.21 26.00 22.23
N LEU A 22 -16.30 25.18 23.28
CA LEU A 22 -16.06 23.74 23.21
C LEU A 22 -17.05 23.05 22.28
N ILE A 23 -18.33 23.45 22.30
CA ILE A 23 -19.35 22.89 21.41
C ILE A 23 -19.03 23.21 19.94
N ILE A 24 -18.72 24.48 19.64
CA ILE A 24 -18.35 24.88 18.28
C ILE A 24 -17.08 24.16 17.83
N LEU A 25 -16.12 23.96 18.73
CA LEU A 25 -14.89 23.25 18.45
C LEU A 25 -15.15 21.77 18.15
N VAL A 26 -15.86 21.05 19.03
CA VAL A 26 -16.05 19.60 18.92
C VAL A 26 -17.02 19.23 17.79
N TRP A 27 -18.12 19.97 17.60
CA TRP A 27 -19.16 19.64 16.60
C TRP A 27 -19.07 20.46 15.31
N GLY A 28 -18.19 21.46 15.25
CA GLY A 28 -17.98 22.29 14.05
C GLY A 28 -16.61 22.09 13.42
N PHE A 29 -15.55 22.35 14.18
CA PHE A 29 -14.19 22.44 13.64
C PHE A 29 -13.40 21.13 13.69
N ALA A 30 -13.44 20.43 14.82
CA ALA A 30 -12.62 19.26 15.10
C ALA A 30 -12.83 18.11 14.12
N PRO A 31 -14.05 17.72 13.70
CA PRO A 31 -14.23 16.57 12.82
C PRO A 31 -13.51 16.74 11.48
N GLY A 32 -13.57 17.94 10.90
CA GLY A 32 -12.87 18.27 9.65
C GLY A 32 -11.34 18.25 9.79
N VAL A 33 -10.80 18.72 10.91
CA VAL A 33 -9.36 18.68 11.19
C VAL A 33 -8.89 17.24 11.42
N VAL A 34 -9.61 16.48 12.24
CA VAL A 34 -9.29 15.08 12.54
C VAL A 34 -9.29 14.25 11.26
N VAL A 35 -10.29 14.40 10.39
CA VAL A 35 -10.35 13.69 9.11
C VAL A 35 -9.21 14.08 8.17
N ARG A 36 -8.83 15.36 8.11
CA ARG A 36 -7.65 15.78 7.32
C ARG A 36 -6.37 15.18 7.86
N LEU A 37 -6.18 15.16 9.18
CA LEU A 37 -5.02 14.52 9.80
C LEU A 37 -5.01 13.01 9.57
N ALA A 38 -6.15 12.35 9.75
CA ALA A 38 -6.34 10.94 9.45
C ALA A 38 -6.00 10.62 7.98
N SER A 39 -6.37 11.51 7.04
CA SER A 39 -6.04 11.33 5.62
C SER A 39 -4.53 11.31 5.36
N LEU A 40 -3.73 11.98 6.22
CA LEU A 40 -2.27 11.91 6.14
C LEU A 40 -1.73 10.49 6.39
N GLY A 41 -2.50 9.69 7.13
CA GLY A 41 -2.32 8.27 7.36
C GLY A 41 -2.47 7.40 6.12
N PHE A 42 -2.91 7.91 4.97
CA PHE A 42 -2.95 7.17 3.68
C PHE A 42 -1.97 7.75 2.64
N ARG A 43 -1.66 7.02 1.57
CA ARG A 43 -0.81 7.52 0.46
C ARG A 43 -1.53 8.64 -0.31
N ARG A 44 -0.80 9.48 -1.05
CA ARG A 44 -1.39 10.66 -1.75
C ARG A 44 -2.29 10.29 -2.93
N ASP A 45 -2.03 9.13 -3.53
CA ASP A 45 -2.74 8.50 -4.65
C ASP A 45 -3.95 7.67 -4.21
N ASP A 46 -4.08 7.36 -2.92
CA ASP A 46 -5.14 6.51 -2.39
C ASP A 46 -6.53 7.19 -2.48
N PRO A 47 -7.53 6.57 -3.12
CA PRO A 47 -8.89 7.12 -3.23
C PRO A 47 -9.52 7.41 -1.86
N ARG A 48 -9.16 6.64 -0.82
CA ARG A 48 -9.69 6.80 0.55
C ARG A 48 -9.44 8.18 1.13
N ARG A 49 -8.36 8.88 0.73
CA ARG A 49 -8.09 10.26 1.17
C ARG A 49 -9.19 11.23 0.78
N LYS A 50 -9.75 11.07 -0.43
CA LYS A 50 -10.78 11.95 -0.97
C LYS A 50 -12.17 11.50 -0.51
N GLU A 51 -12.41 10.20 -0.51
CA GLU A 51 -13.66 9.58 -0.06
C GLU A 51 -13.96 9.95 1.40
N MET A 52 -12.99 9.85 2.29
CA MET A 52 -13.18 10.16 3.71
C MET A 52 -13.53 11.63 3.96
N ILE A 53 -13.01 12.57 3.15
CA ILE A 53 -13.42 13.98 3.24
C ILE A 53 -14.85 14.15 2.72
N ALA A 54 -15.21 13.46 1.65
CA ALA A 54 -16.55 13.52 1.07
C ALA A 54 -17.61 12.93 2.01
N GLU A 55 -17.33 11.77 2.62
CA GLU A 55 -18.23 11.10 3.57
C GLU A 55 -18.54 11.97 4.79
N LEU A 56 -17.56 12.73 5.29
CA LEU A 56 -17.78 13.65 6.42
C LEU A 56 -18.92 14.65 6.15
N TYR A 57 -19.07 15.12 4.91
CA TYR A 57 -20.12 16.07 4.54
C TYR A 57 -21.50 15.42 4.39
N VAL A 58 -21.57 14.10 4.26
CA VAL A 58 -22.82 13.32 4.22
C VAL A 58 -23.28 12.96 5.63
N VAL A 59 -22.34 12.74 6.56
CA VAL A 59 -22.63 12.40 7.96
C VAL A 59 -23.29 13.58 8.69
N ALA A 60 -24.35 13.27 9.45
CA ALA A 60 -25.06 14.26 10.24
C ALA A 60 -24.14 14.94 11.26
N ARG A 61 -24.25 16.26 11.43
CA ARG A 61 -23.29 17.07 12.22
C ARG A 61 -23.13 16.60 13.67
N TRP A 62 -24.15 16.01 14.27
CA TRP A 62 -24.06 15.49 15.64
C TRP A 62 -23.29 14.16 15.74
N GLU A 63 -23.19 13.38 14.65
CA GLU A 63 -22.45 12.10 14.57
C GLU A 63 -21.00 12.28 14.13
N GLN A 64 -20.70 13.42 13.48
CA GLN A 64 -19.38 13.73 12.94
C GLN A 64 -18.20 13.54 13.92
N PRO A 65 -18.29 13.89 15.22
CA PRO A 65 -17.17 13.70 16.14
C PRO A 65 -16.81 12.22 16.36
N ILE A 66 -17.81 11.37 16.56
CA ILE A 66 -17.63 9.93 16.76
C ILE A 66 -17.13 9.28 15.47
N TRP A 67 -17.76 9.64 14.35
CA TRP A 67 -17.35 9.15 13.04
C TRP A 67 -15.91 9.55 12.70
N ALA A 68 -15.52 10.80 12.94
CA ALA A 68 -14.16 11.27 12.71
C ALA A 68 -13.13 10.53 13.60
N ALA A 69 -13.49 10.21 14.85
CA ALA A 69 -12.65 9.42 15.74
C ALA A 69 -12.44 7.99 15.20
N GLN A 70 -13.50 7.34 14.68
CA GLN A 70 -13.40 6.02 14.04
C GLN A 70 -12.50 6.05 12.79
N GLN A 71 -12.60 7.10 11.98
CA GLN A 71 -11.73 7.24 10.81
C GLN A 71 -10.27 7.49 11.20
N LEU A 72 -10.03 8.24 12.28
CA LEU A 72 -8.70 8.39 12.84
C LEU A 72 -8.13 7.04 13.28
N GLU A 73 -8.90 6.24 14.01
CA GLU A 73 -8.50 4.87 14.41
C GLU A 73 -8.11 4.02 13.20
N ARG A 74 -8.99 3.92 12.19
CA ARG A 74 -8.70 3.16 10.95
C ARG A 74 -7.46 3.67 10.24
N SER A 75 -7.30 5.00 10.13
CA SER A 75 -6.12 5.58 9.49
C SER A 75 -4.83 5.28 10.24
N LEU A 76 -4.90 5.20 11.57
CA LEU A 76 -3.77 4.86 12.40
C LEU A 76 -3.42 3.37 12.22
N THR A 77 -4.39 2.47 12.34
CA THR A 77 -4.15 1.02 12.27
C THR A 77 -3.78 0.55 10.86
N GLU A 78 -4.56 0.90 9.85
CA GLU A 78 -4.36 0.44 8.46
C GLU A 78 -3.30 1.26 7.72
N GLY A 79 -3.20 2.54 8.02
CA GLY A 79 -2.38 3.48 7.25
C GLY A 79 -1.01 3.79 7.86
N LEU A 80 -1.02 4.38 9.05
CA LEU A 80 0.20 4.92 9.68
C LEU A 80 1.03 3.85 10.39
N PHE A 81 0.40 2.96 11.16
CA PHE A 81 1.08 1.90 11.88
C PHE A 81 1.59 0.80 10.95
N GLY A 82 0.86 0.44 9.90
CA GLY A 82 1.39 -0.45 8.85
C GLY A 82 2.68 0.10 8.25
N ARG A 83 2.72 1.39 7.90
CA ARG A 83 3.91 2.04 7.33
C ARG A 83 5.05 2.21 8.33
N LEU A 84 4.77 2.60 9.57
CA LEU A 84 5.79 2.73 10.62
C LEU A 84 6.34 1.36 11.04
N ALA A 85 5.51 0.33 11.11
CA ALA A 85 5.94 -1.04 11.40
C ALA A 85 6.82 -1.58 10.27
N VAL A 86 6.42 -1.41 9.01
CA VAL A 86 7.27 -1.81 7.86
C VAL A 86 8.58 -1.04 7.84
N TRP A 87 8.56 0.27 8.13
CA TRP A 87 9.77 1.11 8.15
C TRP A 87 10.72 0.77 9.31
N SER A 88 10.20 0.48 10.50
CA SER A 88 11.01 0.13 11.68
C SER A 88 11.48 -1.32 11.67
N ARG A 89 10.67 -2.26 11.19
CA ARG A 89 11.00 -3.69 11.13
C ARG A 89 11.89 -4.01 9.91
N GLY A 90 11.58 -3.48 8.73
CA GLY A 90 12.36 -3.74 7.50
C GLY A 90 13.74 -3.07 7.44
N ARG A 91 13.95 -1.95 8.15
CA ARG A 91 15.28 -1.29 8.18
C ARG A 91 16.26 -1.95 9.15
N LEU A 92 15.75 -2.63 10.18
CA LEU A 92 16.56 -3.11 11.29
C LEU A 92 16.66 -4.65 11.35
N TRP A 93 15.75 -5.41 10.72
CA TRP A 93 15.62 -6.86 11.01
C TRP A 93 15.66 -7.79 9.80
N ASP A 94 15.21 -7.36 8.61
CA ASP A 94 15.16 -8.29 7.47
C ASP A 94 16.13 -7.92 6.35
N ARG A 95 17.00 -8.87 6.02
CA ARG A 95 17.85 -8.82 4.84
C ARG A 95 17.25 -9.75 3.82
N TRP A 96 16.91 -9.20 2.67
CA TRP A 96 16.42 -9.99 1.55
C TRP A 96 17.43 -10.01 0.41
N THR A 97 17.37 -11.07 -0.40
CA THR A 97 18.18 -11.23 -1.60
C THR A 97 17.30 -11.60 -2.79
N LEU A 98 17.79 -11.35 -4.00
CA LEU A 98 17.12 -11.81 -5.21
C LEU A 98 17.49 -13.27 -5.48
N THR A 99 16.49 -14.08 -5.80
CA THR A 99 16.68 -15.46 -6.22
C THR A 99 17.40 -15.51 -7.57
N ASP A 100 18.39 -16.39 -7.69
CA ASP A 100 19.00 -16.72 -8.97
C ASP A 100 18.12 -17.76 -9.68
N GLY A 101 17.31 -17.30 -10.63
CA GLY A 101 16.37 -18.14 -11.36
C GLY A 101 17.06 -19.21 -12.20
N VAL A 102 18.25 -18.91 -12.73
CA VAL A 102 19.04 -19.87 -13.51
C VAL A 102 19.54 -20.99 -12.61
N ALA A 103 20.02 -20.66 -11.41
CA ALA A 103 20.42 -21.67 -10.43
C ALA A 103 19.23 -22.55 -9.99
N MET A 104 18.06 -21.95 -9.73
CA MET A 104 16.86 -22.71 -9.33
C MET A 104 16.32 -23.60 -10.43
N ASN A 105 16.31 -23.14 -11.68
CA ASN A 105 15.95 -24.00 -12.81
C ASN A 105 16.95 -25.16 -12.99
N ALA A 106 18.24 -24.92 -12.79
CA ALA A 106 19.24 -25.99 -12.87
C ALA A 106 19.06 -27.05 -11.78
N GLU A 107 18.62 -26.66 -10.58
CA GLU A 107 18.36 -27.57 -9.46
C GLU A 107 17.01 -28.28 -9.59
N TRP A 108 15.99 -27.57 -10.10
CA TRP A 108 14.60 -28.04 -10.18
C TRP A 108 13.98 -27.81 -11.57
N PRO A 109 14.53 -28.41 -12.64
CA PRO A 109 14.16 -28.07 -14.02
C PRO A 109 12.67 -28.35 -14.32
N ASP A 110 12.11 -29.40 -13.72
CA ASP A 110 10.73 -29.83 -13.96
C ASP A 110 9.68 -28.96 -13.24
N THR A 111 10.08 -28.20 -12.21
CA THR A 111 9.13 -27.42 -11.37
C THR A 111 9.42 -25.93 -11.34
N PHE A 112 10.60 -25.52 -11.82
CA PHE A 112 11.03 -24.14 -11.85
C PHE A 112 11.41 -23.74 -13.28
N GLU A 113 10.40 -23.56 -14.12
CA GLU A 113 10.60 -23.04 -15.47
C GLU A 113 11.02 -21.57 -15.46
N ILE A 114 11.89 -21.19 -16.39
CA ILE A 114 12.37 -19.81 -16.55
C ILE A 114 12.32 -19.40 -18.02
N PRO A 115 12.13 -18.11 -18.33
CA PRO A 115 12.17 -17.62 -19.70
C PRO A 115 13.49 -17.95 -20.37
N GLU A 116 13.38 -18.32 -21.65
CA GLU A 116 14.53 -18.51 -22.52
C GLU A 116 15.41 -17.26 -22.58
N GLN A 117 16.71 -17.46 -22.81
CA GLN A 117 17.66 -16.35 -22.87
C GLN A 117 17.29 -15.32 -23.95
N ARG A 118 16.75 -15.77 -25.10
CA ARG A 118 16.30 -14.87 -26.18
C ARG A 118 15.21 -13.91 -25.75
N HIS A 119 14.34 -14.29 -24.82
CA HIS A 119 13.30 -13.39 -24.32
C HIS A 119 13.90 -12.42 -23.31
N LYS A 120 14.82 -12.87 -22.45
CA LYS A 120 15.56 -12.03 -21.49
C LYS A 120 16.41 -10.96 -22.19
N ASP A 121 16.99 -11.28 -23.35
CA ASP A 121 17.80 -10.34 -24.14
C ASP A 121 16.95 -9.22 -24.78
N ASN A 122 15.63 -9.42 -24.88
CA ASN A 122 14.70 -8.47 -25.45
C ASN A 122 14.02 -7.55 -24.41
N VAL A 123 14.34 -7.71 -23.12
CA VAL A 123 13.75 -6.90 -22.04
C VAL A 123 14.11 -5.42 -22.21
N ARG A 124 13.07 -4.59 -22.25
CA ARG A 124 13.13 -3.13 -22.47
C ARG A 124 12.48 -2.37 -21.33
N VAL A 125 12.68 -1.05 -21.35
CA VAL A 125 11.98 -0.14 -20.44
C VAL A 125 10.49 -0.20 -20.74
N GLY A 126 9.67 -0.37 -19.71
CA GLY A 126 8.22 -0.54 -19.80
C GLY A 126 7.77 -1.98 -19.53
N ASP A 127 8.62 -2.96 -19.79
CA ASP A 127 8.29 -4.38 -19.63
C ASP A 127 8.08 -4.74 -18.15
N ILE A 128 7.24 -5.73 -17.91
CA ILE A 128 6.96 -6.25 -16.56
C ILE A 128 7.58 -7.63 -16.43
N VAL A 129 8.51 -7.75 -15.48
CA VAL A 129 9.26 -8.98 -15.22
C VAL A 129 8.99 -9.49 -13.81
N LYS A 130 8.99 -10.81 -13.64
CA LYS A 130 8.81 -11.45 -12.33
C LYS A 130 10.16 -11.78 -11.74
N LEU A 131 10.37 -11.43 -10.48
CA LEU A 131 11.58 -11.74 -9.72
C LEU A 131 11.22 -12.55 -8.47
N GLY A 132 12.14 -13.41 -8.04
CA GLY A 132 12.09 -14.04 -6.72
C GLY A 132 12.84 -13.20 -5.69
N PHE A 133 12.22 -13.00 -4.53
CA PHE A 133 12.79 -12.34 -3.36
C PHE A 133 12.80 -13.34 -2.22
N ASN A 134 13.93 -13.50 -1.54
CA ASN A 134 14.07 -14.36 -0.37
C ASN A 134 14.43 -13.52 0.85
N SER A 135 13.55 -13.51 1.84
CA SER A 135 13.80 -13.03 3.21
C SER A 135 14.65 -14.06 3.96
N GLU A 136 15.57 -13.59 4.79
CA GLU A 136 16.33 -14.45 5.71
C GLU A 136 15.44 -15.07 6.81
N HIS A 137 14.24 -14.53 7.05
CA HIS A 137 13.41 -14.88 8.20
C HIS A 137 12.04 -15.47 7.85
N GLU A 138 11.34 -14.90 6.86
CA GLU A 138 9.92 -15.22 6.61
C GLU A 138 9.68 -15.98 5.29
N GLY A 139 10.74 -16.36 4.57
CA GLY A 139 10.66 -17.15 3.34
C GLY A 139 10.76 -16.31 2.07
N GLY A 140 10.14 -16.75 0.98
CA GLY A 140 10.30 -16.13 -0.34
C GLY A 140 9.00 -15.71 -1.01
N GLU A 141 9.07 -14.63 -1.79
CA GLU A 141 7.97 -14.13 -2.61
C GLU A 141 8.38 -13.98 -4.07
N ARG A 142 7.42 -14.17 -4.97
CA ARG A 142 7.58 -13.92 -6.41
C ARG A 142 6.75 -12.71 -6.77
N MET A 143 7.40 -11.62 -7.17
CA MET A 143 6.76 -10.31 -7.36
C MET A 143 7.06 -9.73 -8.73
N TRP A 144 6.12 -8.95 -9.27
CA TRP A 144 6.28 -8.24 -10.52
C TRP A 144 7.02 -6.91 -10.33
N VAL A 145 7.86 -6.59 -11.30
CA VAL A 145 8.68 -5.38 -11.34
C VAL A 145 8.60 -4.80 -12.75
N GLN A 146 8.19 -3.53 -12.85
CA GLN A 146 8.21 -2.80 -14.11
C GLN A 146 9.61 -2.23 -14.37
N VAL A 147 10.21 -2.57 -15.51
CA VAL A 147 11.55 -2.12 -15.89
C VAL A 147 11.53 -0.63 -16.21
N THR A 148 12.36 0.14 -15.51
CA THR A 148 12.50 1.60 -15.69
C THR A 148 13.83 1.97 -16.35
N LYS A 149 14.83 1.09 -16.32
CA LYS A 149 16.14 1.34 -16.94
C LYS A 149 16.84 0.03 -17.31
N VAL A 150 17.51 0.05 -18.47
CA VAL A 150 18.36 -1.04 -18.96
C VAL A 150 19.77 -0.51 -19.24
N LYS A 151 20.80 -1.24 -18.81
CA LYS A 151 22.21 -0.95 -19.12
C LYS A 151 23.03 -2.24 -19.25
N GLY A 152 23.04 -2.83 -20.45
CA GLY A 152 23.57 -4.18 -20.68
C GLY A 152 22.77 -5.20 -19.88
N ASP A 153 23.43 -6.17 -19.25
CA ASP A 153 22.80 -7.16 -18.34
C ASP A 153 22.48 -6.58 -16.93
N ARG A 154 22.14 -5.30 -16.84
CA ARG A 154 21.73 -4.66 -15.58
C ARG A 154 20.45 -3.91 -15.78
N TYR A 155 19.50 -4.18 -14.91
CA TYR A 155 18.16 -3.67 -14.94
C TYR A 155 17.84 -2.94 -13.64
N TRP A 156 17.02 -1.90 -13.78
CA TRP A 156 16.34 -1.27 -12.67
C TRP A 156 14.86 -1.29 -12.98
N GLY A 157 14.05 -1.51 -11.96
CA GLY A 157 12.62 -1.43 -12.09
C GLY A 157 11.95 -1.01 -10.80
N ASN A 158 10.68 -0.65 -10.91
CA ASN A 158 9.84 -0.32 -9.78
C ASN A 158 8.96 -1.53 -9.46
N LEU A 159 8.90 -1.90 -8.19
CA LEU A 159 8.06 -2.99 -7.72
C LEU A 159 6.57 -2.68 -8.00
N ASP A 160 5.87 -3.62 -8.65
CA ASP A 160 4.45 -3.50 -9.03
C ASP A 160 3.54 -4.44 -8.21
N ASN A 161 4.09 -5.01 -7.14
CA ASN A 161 3.38 -5.83 -6.16
C ASN A 161 3.44 -5.19 -4.77
N GLU A 162 2.48 -5.56 -3.92
CA GLU A 162 2.54 -5.32 -2.49
C GLU A 162 3.23 -6.51 -1.79
N PRO A 163 4.42 -6.32 -1.20
CA PRO A 163 5.10 -7.37 -0.45
C PRO A 163 4.31 -7.79 0.79
N VAL A 164 4.30 -9.08 1.12
CA VAL A 164 3.68 -9.60 2.35
C VAL A 164 4.74 -9.93 3.40
N VAL A 165 5.81 -10.62 3.01
CA VAL A 165 6.90 -11.09 3.89
C VAL A 165 8.26 -10.47 3.57
N ILE A 166 8.39 -9.70 2.49
CA ILE A 166 9.65 -9.00 2.14
C ILE A 166 9.63 -7.59 2.73
N TRP A 167 10.14 -7.48 3.96
CA TRP A 167 10.14 -6.22 4.70
C TRP A 167 11.13 -5.20 4.10
N GLY A 168 10.79 -3.92 4.21
CA GLY A 168 11.63 -2.83 3.69
C GLY A 168 11.46 -2.55 2.19
N LEU A 169 10.67 -3.36 1.48
CA LEU A 169 10.14 -3.03 0.16
C LEU A 169 8.68 -2.55 0.27
N GLN A 170 8.28 -1.72 -0.68
CA GLN A 170 6.92 -1.21 -0.85
C GLN A 170 6.62 -1.07 -2.36
N PRO A 171 5.35 -1.10 -2.79
CA PRO A 171 4.99 -0.79 -4.18
C PRO A 171 5.64 0.53 -4.64
N GLY A 172 6.30 0.48 -5.80
CA GLY A 172 7.09 1.58 -6.36
C GLY A 172 8.57 1.60 -5.95
N SER A 173 9.02 0.73 -5.04
CA SER A 173 10.44 0.68 -4.64
C SER A 173 11.32 0.31 -5.82
N THR A 174 12.46 0.99 -5.94
CA THR A 174 13.44 0.68 -7.00
C THR A 174 14.26 -0.56 -6.65
N VAL A 175 14.16 -1.58 -7.50
CA VAL A 175 14.91 -2.84 -7.41
C VAL A 175 15.97 -2.90 -8.51
N ARG A 176 17.18 -3.37 -8.15
CA ARG A 176 18.29 -3.58 -9.08
C ARG A 176 18.50 -5.06 -9.31
N PHE A 177 18.54 -5.49 -10.57
CA PHE A 177 18.64 -6.91 -10.90
C PHE A 177 19.41 -7.15 -12.21
N ARG A 178 19.59 -8.43 -12.55
CA ARG A 178 20.29 -8.95 -13.74
C ARG A 178 19.40 -9.98 -14.42
N GLY A 179 19.71 -10.37 -15.66
CA GLY A 179 18.91 -11.34 -16.42
C GLY A 179 18.73 -12.68 -15.70
N LYS A 180 19.73 -13.10 -14.93
CA LYS A 180 19.67 -14.33 -14.11
C LYS A 180 18.62 -14.32 -13.00
N HIS A 181 18.15 -13.15 -12.57
CA HIS A 181 17.10 -13.04 -11.53
C HIS A 181 15.69 -13.06 -12.13
N ILE A 182 15.55 -12.97 -13.46
CA ILE A 182 14.24 -12.97 -14.13
C ILE A 182 13.73 -14.41 -14.20
N ILE A 183 12.59 -14.64 -13.54
CA ILE A 183 11.95 -15.96 -13.43
C ILE A 183 10.69 -16.09 -14.28
N ALA A 184 10.10 -14.98 -14.72
CA ALA A 184 9.03 -14.96 -15.72
C ALA A 184 8.93 -13.59 -16.40
N LEU A 185 8.35 -13.55 -17.59
CA LEU A 185 7.99 -12.33 -18.30
C LEU A 185 6.46 -12.26 -18.43
N TYR A 186 5.88 -11.07 -18.31
CA TYR A 186 4.43 -10.92 -18.33
C TYR A 186 3.82 -11.34 -19.68
N GLU A 187 4.50 -11.05 -20.79
CA GLU A 187 4.05 -11.45 -22.13
C GLU A 187 4.03 -12.97 -22.31
N ASP A 188 5.05 -13.67 -21.81
CA ASP A 188 5.13 -15.14 -21.87
C ASP A 188 3.97 -15.78 -21.09
N GLU A 189 3.72 -15.34 -19.85
CA GLU A 189 2.60 -15.84 -19.04
C GLU A 189 1.21 -15.51 -19.68
N GLN A 190 1.09 -14.40 -20.40
CA GLN A 190 -0.14 -14.05 -21.13
C GLN A 190 -0.35 -14.98 -22.34
N PHE A 191 0.72 -15.26 -23.09
CA PHE A 191 0.68 -16.14 -24.25
C PHE A 191 0.30 -17.56 -23.85
N GLU A 192 0.91 -18.11 -22.80
CA GLU A 192 0.58 -19.42 -22.26
C GLU A 192 -0.89 -19.52 -21.85
N ARG A 193 -1.40 -18.54 -21.09
CA ARG A 193 -2.81 -18.49 -20.69
C ARG A 193 -3.76 -18.40 -21.89
N ALA A 194 -3.39 -17.71 -22.95
CA ALA A 194 -4.19 -17.65 -24.18
C ALA A 194 -4.22 -19.02 -24.88
N THR A 195 -3.09 -19.71 -24.99
CA THR A 195 -3.01 -21.05 -25.62
C THR A 195 -3.65 -22.17 -24.79
N GLU A 196 -3.60 -22.07 -23.45
CA GLU A 196 -4.21 -23.06 -22.55
C GLU A 196 -5.73 -22.83 -22.42
N GLY A 197 -6.20 -21.59 -22.58
CA GLY A 197 -7.62 -21.27 -22.66
C GLY A 197 -8.30 -21.85 -23.90
N ASP A 198 -7.60 -21.88 -25.03
CA ASP A 198 -8.09 -22.44 -26.30
C ASP A 198 -8.17 -23.97 -26.27
N SER A 199 -7.22 -24.64 -25.59
CA SER A 199 -7.22 -26.11 -25.45
C SER A 199 -8.22 -26.66 -24.42
N ARG A 200 -8.84 -25.79 -23.60
CA ARG A 200 -9.91 -26.12 -22.66
C ARG A 200 -11.32 -25.75 -23.15
N ALA A 201 -11.47 -25.21 -24.37
CA ALA A 201 -12.77 -24.98 -24.99
C ALA A 201 -13.35 -26.33 -25.48
N PRO A 202 -14.59 -26.70 -25.09
CA PRO A 202 -15.24 -27.96 -25.49
C PRO A 202 -15.67 -27.99 -26.96
#